data_AF-A0A914AQ49-F1
#
_entry.id   AF-A0A914AQ49-F1
#
_cell.length_a   1.000
_cell.length_b   1.000
_cell.length_c   1.000
_cell.angle_alpha   90.00
_cell.angle_beta   90.00
_cell.angle_gamma   90.00
#
_symmetry.space_group_name_H-M   'P 1'
#
loop_
_entity.id
_entity.type
_entity.pdbx_description
1 polymer ?
#
loop_
_entity_poly.entity_id
_entity_poly.type
_entity_poly.pdbx_seq_one_letter_code
_entity_poly.pdbx_strand_id
1 'polypeptide(L)'
;MKLVLVVSLVMVGQYSLIGTIAHAVEDSESALDIALRPLYSQIDTFRYQLDAVKALVRVPCKKEWQLVFKGVAGTGVGLYSLWTAASWDENTMGVGGNWRDESLRDGWQSGELNVRRVKLSLRDFEGRRADLIFNGTGTDIHNWFSQERLISSPWEDVELSTPNFFGIEGYTLEDRRFYMSNNHGGCGNDQGWLCVTESQVRYDCGWERPSTEHPYPVIVYSRLATKVLWNNVVNAADVTVGRADFLTIHVDAE
;
A
#
# COMPACT_ATOMS: atom_id res chain seq x y z
N MET A 1 9.34 -68.40 -59.82
CA MET A 1 8.00 -67.81 -60.08
C MET A 1 7.00 -67.90 -58.91
N LYS A 2 7.05 -68.88 -58.00
CA LYS A 2 6.09 -68.95 -56.87
C LYS A 2 6.35 -68.00 -55.69
N LEU A 3 7.59 -67.57 -55.44
CA LEU A 3 7.94 -66.72 -54.27
C LEU A 3 7.57 -65.24 -54.45
N VAL A 4 7.66 -64.70 -55.68
CA VAL A 4 7.38 -63.28 -55.97
C VAL A 4 5.88 -62.97 -55.90
N LEU A 5 5.03 -63.91 -56.34
CA LEU A 5 3.57 -63.72 -56.29
C LEU A 5 3.04 -63.71 -54.85
N VAL A 6 3.63 -64.52 -53.94
CA VAL A 6 3.21 -64.58 -52.53
C VAL A 6 3.60 -63.30 -51.78
N VAL A 7 4.79 -62.75 -52.03
CA VAL A 7 5.22 -61.48 -51.40
C VAL A 7 4.37 -60.29 -51.89
N SER A 8 4.02 -60.24 -53.18
CA SER A 8 3.14 -59.18 -53.71
C SER A 8 1.70 -59.27 -53.19
N LEU A 9 1.13 -60.47 -53.04
CA LEU A 9 -0.21 -60.63 -52.45
C LEU A 9 -0.25 -60.33 -50.94
N VAL A 10 0.81 -60.67 -50.18
CA VAL A 10 0.93 -60.34 -48.75
C VAL A 10 1.07 -58.83 -48.54
N MET A 11 1.88 -58.15 -49.36
CA MET A 11 2.03 -56.69 -49.29
C MET A 11 0.72 -55.96 -49.63
N VAL A 12 0.04 -56.33 -50.72
CA VAL A 12 -1.26 -55.71 -51.10
C VAL A 12 -2.33 -55.95 -50.03
N GLY A 13 -2.37 -57.14 -49.42
CA GLY A 13 -3.25 -57.43 -48.30
C GLY A 13 -2.96 -56.62 -47.04
N GLN A 14 -1.67 -56.36 -46.73
CA GLN A 14 -1.27 -55.53 -45.58
C GLN A 14 -1.59 -54.05 -45.80
N TYR A 15 -1.37 -53.48 -47.00
CA TYR A 15 -1.74 -52.10 -47.30
C TYR A 15 -3.26 -51.87 -47.27
N SER A 16 -4.04 -52.83 -47.76
CA SER A 16 -5.51 -52.78 -47.66
C SER A 16 -5.99 -52.84 -46.22
N LEU A 17 -5.39 -53.70 -45.38
CA LEU A 17 -5.77 -53.83 -43.97
C LEU A 17 -5.40 -52.59 -43.15
N ILE A 18 -4.22 -52.01 -43.38
CA ILE A 18 -3.78 -50.77 -42.73
C ILE A 18 -4.69 -49.59 -43.12
N GLY A 19 -5.10 -49.48 -44.39
CA GLY A 19 -6.03 -48.44 -44.84
C GLY A 19 -7.41 -48.56 -44.19
N THR A 20 -7.96 -49.78 -44.07
CA THR A 20 -9.24 -50.00 -43.38
C THR A 20 -9.16 -49.73 -41.88
N ILE A 21 -8.05 -50.09 -41.23
CA ILE A 21 -7.83 -49.78 -39.82
C ILE A 21 -7.69 -48.26 -39.61
N ALA A 22 -6.95 -47.56 -40.48
CA ALA A 22 -6.80 -46.11 -40.40
C ALA A 22 -8.14 -45.37 -40.53
N HIS A 23 -8.97 -45.74 -41.51
CA HIS A 23 -10.33 -45.18 -41.63
C HIS A 23 -11.22 -45.53 -40.43
N ALA A 24 -11.16 -46.78 -39.93
CA ALA A 24 -11.94 -47.15 -38.75
C ALA A 24 -11.49 -46.40 -37.48
N VAL A 25 -10.19 -46.08 -37.35
CA VAL A 25 -9.65 -45.26 -36.26
C VAL A 25 -10.15 -43.81 -36.40
N GLU A 26 -10.06 -43.22 -37.59
CA GLU A 26 -10.52 -41.85 -37.86
C GLU A 26 -12.05 -41.69 -37.65
N ASP A 27 -12.83 -42.68 -38.09
CA ASP A 27 -14.28 -42.75 -37.82
C ASP A 27 -14.56 -42.90 -36.32
N SER A 28 -13.74 -43.66 -35.59
CA SER A 28 -13.88 -43.82 -34.14
C SER A 28 -13.51 -42.55 -33.37
N GLU A 29 -12.48 -41.81 -33.78
CA GLU A 29 -12.09 -40.52 -33.20
C GLU A 29 -13.15 -39.45 -33.48
N SER A 30 -13.69 -39.42 -34.70
CA SER A 30 -14.82 -38.56 -35.07
C SER A 30 -16.08 -38.88 -34.27
N ALA A 31 -16.40 -40.16 -34.08
CA ALA A 31 -17.51 -40.59 -33.24
C ALA A 31 -17.31 -40.21 -31.76
N LEU A 32 -16.07 -40.28 -31.26
CA LEU A 32 -15.73 -39.87 -29.90
C LEU A 32 -15.86 -38.35 -29.72
N ASP A 33 -15.41 -37.55 -30.68
CA ASP A 33 -15.58 -36.09 -30.67
C ASP A 33 -17.06 -35.71 -30.66
N ILE A 34 -17.87 -36.34 -31.53
CA ILE A 34 -19.32 -36.14 -31.59
C ILE A 34 -19.98 -36.51 -30.26
N ALA A 35 -19.57 -37.62 -29.64
CA ALA A 35 -20.10 -38.07 -28.36
C ALA A 35 -19.70 -37.18 -27.17
N LEU A 36 -18.52 -36.53 -27.23
CA LEU A 36 -17.99 -35.69 -26.15
C LEU A 36 -18.39 -34.21 -26.27
N ARG A 37 -18.80 -33.72 -27.45
CA ARG A 37 -19.30 -32.34 -27.66
C ARG A 37 -20.34 -31.86 -26.64
N PRO A 38 -21.38 -32.64 -26.29
CA PRO A 38 -22.35 -32.23 -25.27
C PRO A 38 -21.70 -32.04 -23.90
N LEU A 39 -20.71 -32.87 -23.57
CA LEU A 39 -20.00 -32.81 -22.29
C LEU A 39 -19.09 -31.58 -22.22
N TYR A 40 -18.38 -31.26 -23.30
CA TYR A 40 -17.59 -30.02 -23.38
C TYR A 40 -18.45 -28.76 -23.25
N SER A 41 -19.60 -28.74 -23.93
CA SER A 41 -20.56 -27.63 -23.82
C SER A 41 -21.11 -27.48 -22.39
N GLN A 42 -21.39 -28.58 -21.70
CA GLN A 42 -21.79 -28.55 -20.30
C GLN A 42 -20.66 -28.01 -19.39
N ILE A 43 -19.41 -28.44 -19.60
CA ILE A 43 -18.25 -27.94 -18.84
C ILE A 43 -18.08 -26.44 -19.01
N ASP A 44 -18.20 -25.91 -20.24
CA ASP A 44 -18.06 -24.47 -20.48
C ASP A 44 -19.22 -23.68 -19.86
N THR A 45 -20.43 -24.24 -19.88
CA THR A 45 -21.58 -23.66 -19.16
C THR A 45 -21.31 -23.62 -17.65
N PHE A 46 -20.78 -24.70 -17.07
CA PHE A 46 -20.42 -24.74 -15.65
C PHE A 46 -19.28 -23.77 -15.32
N ARG A 47 -18.29 -23.61 -16.19
CA ARG A 47 -17.21 -22.60 -16.02
C ARG A 47 -17.78 -21.20 -16.01
N TYR A 48 -18.66 -20.88 -16.96
CA TYR A 48 -19.32 -19.58 -17.02
C TYR A 48 -20.20 -19.31 -15.79
N GLN A 49 -21.00 -20.29 -15.38
CA GLN A 49 -21.79 -20.19 -14.15
C GLN A 49 -20.90 -20.06 -12.91
N LEU A 50 -19.79 -20.79 -12.83
CA LEU A 50 -18.84 -20.69 -11.74
C LEU A 50 -18.18 -19.30 -11.69
N ASP A 51 -17.83 -18.71 -12.83
CA ASP A 51 -17.26 -17.37 -12.88
C ASP A 51 -18.30 -16.29 -12.57
N ALA A 52 -19.56 -16.46 -13.00
CA ALA A 52 -20.67 -15.62 -12.58
C ALA A 52 -20.95 -15.74 -11.07
N VAL A 53 -20.91 -16.96 -10.52
CA VAL A 53 -21.04 -17.22 -9.08
C VAL A 53 -19.85 -16.65 -8.32
N LYS A 54 -18.61 -16.74 -8.82
CA LYS A 54 -17.44 -16.06 -8.22
C LYS A 54 -17.59 -14.54 -8.24
N ALA A 55 -18.20 -13.97 -9.29
CA ALA A 55 -18.50 -12.55 -9.37
C ALA A 55 -19.62 -12.14 -8.38
N LEU A 56 -20.59 -13.01 -8.13
CA LEU A 56 -21.68 -12.81 -7.16
C LEU A 56 -21.26 -13.10 -5.70
N VAL A 57 -20.32 -14.03 -5.50
CA VAL A 57 -19.70 -14.41 -4.22
C VAL A 57 -18.42 -13.59 -3.96
N ARG A 58 -18.11 -12.60 -4.81
CA ARG A 58 -17.55 -11.34 -4.30
C ARG A 58 -18.60 -10.70 -3.43
N VAL A 59 -18.82 -11.28 -2.25
CA VAL A 59 -19.18 -10.51 -1.07
C VAL A 59 -18.19 -9.35 -1.09
N PRO A 60 -18.62 -8.09 -1.23
CA PRO A 60 -17.75 -6.99 -0.94
C PRO A 60 -17.42 -7.22 0.53
N CYS A 61 -16.25 -7.80 0.82
CA CYS A 61 -15.72 -7.76 2.16
C CYS A 61 -15.77 -6.28 2.51
N LYS A 62 -16.56 -5.91 3.52
CA LYS A 62 -16.67 -4.54 4.01
C LYS A 62 -15.24 -4.02 4.09
N LYS A 63 -14.89 -3.08 3.20
CA LYS A 63 -13.49 -2.73 2.91
C LYS A 63 -12.77 -2.42 4.21
N GLU A 64 -11.80 -3.27 4.53
CA GLU A 64 -10.81 -3.00 5.54
C GLU A 64 -10.03 -1.74 5.16
N TRP A 65 -9.37 -1.12 6.14
CA TRP A 65 -8.40 -0.07 5.88
C TRP A 65 -7.38 -0.51 4.84
N GLN A 66 -7.36 0.13 3.69
CA GLN A 66 -6.40 -0.17 2.61
C GLN A 66 -5.13 0.65 2.86
N LEU A 67 -3.98 -0.01 2.99
CA LEU A 67 -2.69 0.68 3.11
C LEU A 67 -2.37 1.37 1.79
N VAL A 68 -2.13 2.68 1.82
CA VAL A 68 -1.73 3.47 0.65
C VAL A 68 -0.26 3.86 0.72
N PHE A 69 0.26 4.07 1.93
CA PHE A 69 1.66 4.48 2.11
C PHE A 69 2.24 3.95 3.41
N LYS A 70 3.50 3.56 3.34
CA LYS A 70 4.37 3.24 4.46
C LYS A 70 5.69 4.00 4.28
N GLY A 71 5.88 5.01 5.10
CA GLY A 71 7.15 5.68 5.29
C GLY A 71 7.93 5.06 6.45
N VAL A 72 9.22 4.82 6.23
CA VAL A 72 10.15 4.23 7.21
C VAL A 72 11.15 5.29 7.66
N ALA A 73 11.33 5.42 8.97
CA ALA A 73 12.34 6.31 9.54
C ALA A 73 13.76 5.84 9.19
N GLY A 74 14.71 6.77 9.12
CA GLY A 74 16.13 6.44 9.01
C GLY A 74 16.62 5.93 7.64
N THR A 75 15.80 5.98 6.59
CA THR A 75 16.17 5.50 5.25
C THR A 75 17.00 6.49 4.45
N GLY A 76 17.16 7.73 4.92
CA GLY A 76 17.82 8.81 4.18
C GLY A 76 16.96 9.46 3.10
N VAL A 77 15.68 9.08 2.97
CA VAL A 77 14.76 9.61 1.97
C VAL A 77 13.54 10.25 2.67
N GLY A 78 13.18 11.47 2.28
CA GLY A 78 12.09 12.21 2.90
C GLY A 78 10.73 11.56 2.64
N LEU A 79 9.92 11.41 3.69
CA LEU A 79 8.58 10.84 3.59
C LEU A 79 7.64 11.78 2.82
N TYR A 80 7.83 13.09 2.91
CA TYR A 80 7.05 14.07 2.14
C TYR A 80 7.21 13.85 0.64
N SER A 81 8.46 13.72 0.16
CA SER A 81 8.71 13.48 -1.26
C SER A 81 8.22 12.09 -1.68
N LEU A 82 8.42 11.07 -0.85
CA LEU A 82 7.87 9.73 -1.12
C LEU A 82 6.34 9.73 -1.23
N TRP A 83 5.65 10.49 -0.39
CA TRP A 83 4.19 10.60 -0.41
C TRP A 83 3.67 11.40 -1.61
N THR A 84 4.32 12.52 -1.92
CA THR A 84 3.81 13.50 -2.91
C THR A 84 4.34 13.30 -4.34
N ALA A 85 5.41 12.52 -4.53
CA ALA A 85 6.01 12.31 -5.84
C ALA A 85 5.01 11.82 -6.88
N ALA A 86 5.07 12.38 -8.08
CA ALA A 86 4.17 12.06 -9.19
C ALA A 86 4.26 10.60 -9.65
N SER A 87 5.41 9.95 -9.48
CA SER A 87 5.67 8.56 -9.85
C SER A 87 6.47 7.85 -8.76
N TRP A 88 6.34 6.53 -8.70
CA TRP A 88 7.09 5.66 -7.80
C TRP A 88 8.18 4.90 -8.56
N ASP A 89 9.43 5.06 -8.14
CA ASP A 89 10.54 4.21 -8.58
C ASP A 89 10.95 3.30 -7.42
N GLU A 90 10.57 2.03 -7.49
CA GLU A 90 10.82 1.03 -6.44
C GLU A 90 12.32 0.94 -6.05
N ASN A 91 13.24 1.15 -6.99
CA ASN A 91 14.67 0.99 -6.71
C ASN A 91 15.23 2.13 -5.83
N THR A 92 14.65 3.32 -5.94
CA THR A 92 15.10 4.50 -5.20
C THR A 92 14.18 4.83 -4.03
N MET A 93 12.88 4.59 -4.20
CA MET A 93 11.83 4.95 -3.24
C MET A 93 11.43 3.80 -2.32
N GLY A 94 11.64 2.54 -2.72
CA GLY A 94 11.41 1.35 -1.89
C GLY A 94 12.52 1.07 -0.85
N VAL A 95 13.59 1.88 -0.86
CA VAL A 95 14.74 1.74 0.04
C VAL A 95 14.30 1.69 1.50
N GLY A 96 14.87 0.75 2.26
CA GLY A 96 14.57 0.59 3.69
C GLY A 96 13.16 0.06 3.99
N GLY A 97 12.44 -0.43 2.97
CA GLY A 97 11.09 -0.98 3.13
C GLY A 97 9.99 0.08 3.14
N ASN A 98 10.29 1.26 2.59
CA ASN A 98 9.29 2.23 2.15
C ASN A 98 8.40 1.61 1.08
N TRP A 99 7.12 1.99 1.05
CA TRP A 99 6.16 1.41 0.11
C TRP A 99 4.98 2.35 -0.13
N ARG A 100 4.45 2.35 -1.36
CA ARG A 100 3.27 3.14 -1.74
C ARG A 100 2.43 2.38 -2.77
N ASP A 101 1.12 2.38 -2.59
CA ASP A 101 0.18 1.90 -3.60
C ASP A 101 -0.13 3.05 -4.58
N GLU A 102 0.42 2.97 -5.80
CA GLU A 102 0.19 4.00 -6.82
C GLU A 102 -1.27 4.06 -7.27
N SER A 103 -1.96 2.93 -7.39
CA SER A 103 -3.35 2.93 -7.88
C SER A 103 -4.29 3.62 -6.89
N LEU A 104 -4.14 3.37 -5.59
CA LEU A 104 -4.94 4.04 -4.56
C LEU A 104 -4.57 5.51 -4.43
N ARG A 105 -3.29 5.83 -4.47
CA ARG A 105 -2.79 7.21 -4.34
C ARG A 105 -3.19 8.07 -5.55
N ASP A 106 -3.04 7.54 -6.76
CA ASP A 106 -3.39 8.25 -8.00
C ASP A 106 -4.90 8.39 -8.17
N GLY A 107 -5.66 7.32 -7.88
CA GLY A 107 -7.12 7.38 -7.87
C GLY A 107 -7.64 8.41 -6.86
N TRP A 108 -7.00 8.53 -5.71
CA TRP A 108 -7.34 9.58 -4.75
C TRP A 108 -6.98 10.97 -5.27
N GLN A 109 -5.78 11.15 -5.81
CA GLN A 109 -5.32 12.43 -6.37
C GLN A 109 -6.17 12.91 -7.56
N SER A 110 -6.65 12.00 -8.41
CA SER A 110 -7.50 12.33 -9.55
C SER A 110 -8.97 12.56 -9.17
N GLY A 111 -9.37 12.20 -7.95
CA GLY A 111 -10.76 12.23 -7.50
C GLY A 111 -11.60 11.04 -7.97
N GLU A 112 -10.99 10.03 -8.59
CA GLU A 112 -11.66 8.79 -9.02
C GLU A 112 -11.95 7.84 -7.85
N LEU A 113 -11.16 7.92 -6.78
CA LEU A 113 -11.33 7.15 -5.56
C LEU A 113 -12.06 7.98 -4.51
N ASN A 114 -13.26 7.57 -4.11
CA ASN A 114 -14.03 8.25 -3.08
C ASN A 114 -13.54 7.85 -1.69
N VAL A 115 -12.51 8.55 -1.20
CA VAL A 115 -11.96 8.34 0.15
C VAL A 115 -12.90 8.96 1.19
N ARG A 116 -13.46 8.13 2.08
CA ARG A 116 -14.35 8.58 3.16
C ARG A 116 -13.58 8.95 4.42
N ARG A 117 -12.58 8.13 4.77
CA ARG A 117 -11.74 8.33 5.96
C ARG A 117 -10.28 8.02 5.65
N VAL A 118 -9.40 8.73 6.32
CA VAL A 118 -7.95 8.49 6.26
C VAL A 118 -7.45 8.19 7.66
N LYS A 119 -6.59 7.18 7.80
CA LYS A 119 -5.95 6.84 9.07
C LYS A 119 -4.44 6.98 8.93
N LEU A 120 -3.85 7.85 9.73
CA LEU A 120 -2.41 7.92 9.93
C LEU A 120 -2.06 7.12 11.19
N SER A 121 -1.19 6.13 11.08
CA SER A 121 -0.67 5.37 12.22
C SER A 121 0.84 5.55 12.34
N LEU A 122 1.28 5.99 13.52
CA LEU A 122 2.68 5.97 13.94
C LEU A 122 2.94 4.68 14.69
N ARG A 123 4.04 3.98 14.39
CA ARG A 123 4.38 2.71 15.04
C ARG A 123 5.87 2.62 15.30
N ASP A 124 6.24 2.03 16.42
CA ASP A 124 7.60 1.55 16.64
C ASP A 124 7.65 0.02 16.66
N PHE A 125 8.86 -0.53 16.59
CA PHE A 125 9.11 -1.98 16.64
C PHE A 125 8.70 -2.62 17.97
N GLU A 126 8.57 -1.82 19.04
CA GLU A 126 8.09 -2.28 20.35
C GLU A 126 6.56 -2.41 20.41
N GLY A 127 5.87 -2.01 19.34
CA GLY A 127 4.41 -2.13 19.20
C GLY A 127 3.63 -0.94 19.74
N ARG A 128 4.29 0.13 20.20
CA ARG A 128 3.60 1.38 20.54
C ARG A 128 3.02 1.98 19.27
N ARG A 129 1.81 2.53 19.42
CA ARG A 129 1.02 3.01 18.29
C ARG A 129 0.23 4.26 18.67
N ALA A 130 0.26 5.24 17.79
CA ALA A 130 -0.59 6.43 17.84
C ALA A 130 -1.38 6.52 16.53
N ASP A 131 -2.70 6.62 16.62
CA ASP A 131 -3.60 6.64 15.46
C ASP A 131 -4.37 7.96 15.40
N LEU A 132 -4.31 8.61 14.23
CA LEU A 132 -5.16 9.72 13.88
C LEU A 132 -6.13 9.27 12.79
N ILE A 133 -7.39 9.67 12.90
CA ILE A 133 -8.41 9.42 11.87
C ILE A 133 -8.93 10.77 11.39
N PHE A 134 -9.01 10.93 10.08
CA PHE A 134 -9.45 12.15 9.41
C PHE A 134 -10.65 11.87 8.51
N ASN A 135 -11.47 12.89 8.29
CA ASN A 135 -12.49 12.93 7.26
C ASN A 135 -11.82 13.12 5.89
N GLY A 136 -11.84 12.06 5.09
CA GLY A 136 -11.24 12.05 3.75
C GLY A 136 -12.15 12.59 2.65
N THR A 137 -13.42 12.85 2.95
CA THR A 137 -14.39 13.25 1.92
C THR A 137 -13.97 14.57 1.27
N GLY A 138 -13.88 14.57 -0.06
CA GLY A 138 -13.50 15.77 -0.83
C GLY A 138 -12.06 16.24 -0.58
N THR A 139 -11.17 15.32 -0.17
CA THR A 139 -9.74 15.60 -0.02
C THR A 139 -8.94 15.05 -1.20
N ASP A 140 -7.71 15.54 -1.33
CA ASP A 140 -6.66 14.97 -2.16
C ASP A 140 -5.50 14.50 -1.27
N ILE A 141 -4.40 14.04 -1.87
CA ILE A 141 -3.24 13.53 -1.13
C ILE A 141 -2.51 14.62 -0.33
N HIS A 142 -2.77 15.91 -0.56
CA HIS A 142 -2.07 17.02 0.06
C HIS A 142 -2.83 17.63 1.25
N ASN A 143 -4.16 17.64 1.21
CA ASN A 143 -4.98 18.45 2.11
C ASN A 143 -5.77 17.67 3.19
N TRP A 144 -5.74 16.33 3.18
CA TRP A 144 -6.51 15.51 4.13
C TRP A 144 -6.02 15.60 5.58
N PHE A 145 -4.74 15.89 5.79
CA PHE A 145 -4.11 15.98 7.10
C PHE A 145 -4.22 17.42 7.62
N SER A 146 -5.38 17.75 8.18
CA SER A 146 -5.67 19.07 8.75
C SER A 146 -6.49 18.95 10.03
N GLN A 147 -6.41 19.97 10.90
CA GLN A 147 -7.14 19.98 12.17
C GLN A 147 -8.66 19.91 11.97
N GLU A 148 -9.18 20.66 11.00
CA GLU A 148 -10.61 20.73 10.64
C GLU A 148 -11.19 19.39 10.16
N ARG A 149 -10.33 18.47 9.70
CA ARG A 149 -10.72 17.13 9.24
C ARG A 149 -10.52 16.06 10.29
N LEU A 150 -9.92 16.39 11.43
CA LEU A 150 -9.61 15.42 12.47
C LEU A 150 -10.89 14.87 13.11
N ILE A 151 -11.07 13.55 13.05
CA ILE A 151 -12.19 12.82 13.66
C ILE A 151 -11.77 12.20 15.00
N SER A 152 -10.53 11.70 15.06
CA SER A 152 -10.00 11.03 16.26
C SER A 152 -8.49 11.25 16.34
N SER A 153 -8.01 11.44 17.56
CA SER A 153 -6.62 11.72 17.89
C SER A 153 -6.21 10.97 19.16
N PRO A 154 -4.95 10.55 19.31
CA PRO A 154 -4.43 10.05 20.59
C PRO A 154 -4.19 11.19 21.59
N TRP A 155 -4.29 12.44 21.13
CA TRP A 155 -4.08 13.64 21.91
C TRP A 155 -5.37 14.42 22.08
N GLU A 156 -5.75 14.63 23.34
CA GLU A 156 -7.03 15.19 23.76
C GLU A 156 -7.08 16.72 23.63
N ASP A 157 -5.91 17.39 23.66
CA ASP A 157 -5.81 18.85 23.63
C ASP A 157 -5.70 19.44 22.22
N VAL A 158 -5.71 18.62 21.17
CA VAL A 158 -5.60 19.10 19.77
C VAL A 158 -6.81 19.93 19.37
N GLU A 159 -8.02 19.50 19.70
CA GLU A 159 -9.26 20.22 19.36
C GLU A 159 -9.38 21.57 20.09
N LEU A 160 -8.82 21.65 21.31
CA LEU A 160 -8.85 22.86 22.15
C LEU A 160 -7.69 23.82 21.87
N SER A 161 -6.72 23.40 21.05
CA SER A 161 -5.54 24.20 20.73
C SER A 161 -5.73 24.95 19.40
N THR A 162 -4.89 25.95 19.16
CA THR A 162 -4.78 26.65 17.88
C THR A 162 -3.36 26.45 17.34
N PRO A 163 -3.11 25.33 16.64
CA PRO A 163 -1.80 24.97 16.10
C PRO A 163 -1.27 26.06 15.16
N ASN A 164 0.02 26.40 15.29
CA ASN A 164 0.68 27.27 14.30
C ASN A 164 0.96 26.52 12.99
N PHE A 165 1.08 25.19 13.03
CA PHE A 165 1.15 24.33 11.84
C PHE A 165 0.34 23.04 12.06
N PHE A 166 -0.45 22.68 11.05
CA PHE A 166 -1.11 21.38 10.95
C PHE A 166 -1.22 21.01 9.46
N GLY A 167 -0.26 20.23 8.95
CA GLY A 167 -0.24 19.92 7.52
C GLY A 167 0.87 18.97 7.10
N ILE A 168 0.71 18.36 5.92
CA ILE A 168 1.70 17.44 5.32
C ILE A 168 2.96 18.20 4.92
N GLU A 169 2.80 19.34 4.24
CA GLU A 169 3.92 20.21 3.84
C GLU A 169 4.63 20.80 5.07
N GLY A 170 3.87 21.14 6.11
CA GLY A 170 4.41 21.59 7.40
C GLY A 170 5.23 22.88 7.27
N TYR A 171 6.41 22.91 7.89
CA TYR A 171 7.30 24.07 7.92
C TYR A 171 8.54 23.82 7.05
N THR A 172 8.60 24.48 5.91
CA THR A 172 9.51 24.18 4.79
C THR A 172 10.94 24.68 4.99
N LEU A 173 11.18 25.65 5.89
CA LEU A 173 12.51 26.22 6.10
C LEU A 173 13.47 25.21 6.76
N GLU A 174 12.95 24.36 7.65
CA GLU A 174 13.66 23.35 8.45
C GLU A 174 13.14 21.93 8.13
N ASP A 175 12.40 21.78 7.03
CA ASP A 175 11.85 20.50 6.56
C ASP A 175 11.10 19.70 7.65
N ARG A 176 10.27 20.39 8.45
CA ARG A 176 9.34 19.77 9.39
C ARG A 176 8.06 19.38 8.64
N ARG A 177 7.94 18.11 8.28
CA ARG A 177 6.84 17.56 7.48
C ARG A 177 5.86 16.78 8.35
N PHE A 178 4.67 16.47 7.81
CA PHE A 178 3.57 15.82 8.54
C PHE A 178 3.45 16.41 9.96
N TYR A 179 3.29 17.73 10.01
CA TYR A 179 3.63 18.52 11.17
C TYR A 179 2.38 18.96 11.90
N MET A 180 2.28 18.60 13.18
CA MET A 180 1.27 19.06 14.13
C MET A 180 1.99 19.81 15.25
N SER A 181 2.07 21.13 15.10
CA SER A 181 2.81 22.04 15.98
C SER A 181 1.87 23.01 16.65
N ASN A 182 1.99 23.14 17.97
CA ASN A 182 1.21 24.10 18.72
C ASN A 182 1.77 25.51 18.56
N ASN A 183 3.07 25.68 18.82
CA ASN A 183 3.75 26.97 18.79
C ASN A 183 5.25 26.80 18.57
N HIS A 184 5.87 27.88 18.07
CA HIS A 184 7.32 28.07 18.11
C HIS A 184 7.65 29.12 19.17
N GLY A 185 8.52 28.77 20.12
CA GLY A 185 8.94 29.64 21.23
C GLY A 185 10.47 29.69 21.38
N GLY A 186 11.17 29.25 20.33
CA GLY A 186 12.58 28.87 20.37
C GLY A 186 12.73 27.40 20.80
N CYS A 187 13.87 26.81 20.49
CA CYS A 187 14.09 25.36 20.60
C CYS A 187 13.71 24.73 21.95
N GLY A 188 13.90 25.46 23.06
CA GLY A 188 13.53 24.99 24.40
C GLY A 188 12.04 25.03 24.72
N ASN A 189 11.24 25.75 23.93
CA ASN A 189 9.80 26.01 24.15
C ASN A 189 8.92 25.61 22.96
N ASP A 190 9.50 25.06 21.89
CA ASP A 190 8.73 24.52 20.77
C ASP A 190 7.89 23.34 21.28
N GLN A 191 6.58 23.39 21.02
CA GLN A 191 5.63 22.38 21.48
C GLN A 191 4.81 21.83 20.32
N GLY A 192 4.48 20.56 20.38
CA GLY A 192 3.62 19.92 19.38
C GLY A 192 3.29 18.48 19.71
N TRP A 193 2.73 17.80 18.71
CA TRP A 193 2.21 16.45 18.83
C TRP A 193 2.89 15.46 17.89
N LEU A 194 3.20 15.90 16.66
CA LEU A 194 3.86 15.08 15.63
C LEU A 194 4.75 15.97 14.77
N CYS A 195 5.96 15.48 14.47
CA CYS A 195 6.85 16.08 13.49
C CYS A 195 7.66 14.98 12.79
N VAL A 196 7.70 15.03 11.46
CA VAL A 196 8.70 14.30 10.67
C VAL A 196 9.78 15.28 10.30
N THR A 197 10.97 15.15 10.90
CA THR A 197 12.10 16.01 10.53
C THR A 197 12.83 15.41 9.35
N GLU A 198 12.91 16.20 8.28
CA GLU A 198 13.35 15.71 6.98
C GLU A 198 14.70 16.23 6.46
N SER A 199 15.55 16.74 7.33
CA SER A 199 16.85 17.26 6.89
C SER A 199 18.01 16.83 7.77
N GLN A 200 19.14 16.53 7.11
CA GLN A 200 20.44 16.39 7.76
C GLN A 200 21.20 17.72 7.86
N VAL A 201 20.72 18.78 7.22
CA VAL A 201 21.45 20.06 7.12
C VAL A 201 20.60 21.29 7.45
N ARG A 202 19.27 21.17 7.40
CA ARG A 202 18.31 22.22 7.76
C ARG A 202 17.65 21.87 9.09
N TYR A 203 18.35 22.12 10.18
CA TYR A 203 17.82 22.03 11.53
C TYR A 203 18.37 23.20 12.35
N ASP A 204 17.54 23.75 13.23
CA ASP A 204 17.92 24.83 14.15
C ASP A 204 17.97 24.32 15.60
N CYS A 205 17.20 23.29 15.90
CA CYS A 205 17.01 22.78 17.24
C CYS A 205 17.67 21.42 17.45
N GLY A 206 18.22 21.22 18.66
CA GLY A 206 18.86 19.95 19.04
C GLY A 206 17.91 18.75 18.94
N TRP A 207 16.62 18.96 19.17
CA TRP A 207 15.60 17.90 19.10
C TRP A 207 15.35 17.39 17.68
N GLU A 208 15.67 18.19 16.66
CA GLU A 208 15.49 17.82 15.25
C GLU A 208 16.64 16.97 14.70
N ARG A 209 17.78 17.01 15.39
CA ARG A 209 19.04 16.46 14.87
C ARG A 209 18.95 14.95 14.71
N PRO A 210 19.27 14.42 13.51
CA PRO A 210 19.46 13.00 13.36
C PRO A 210 20.70 12.54 14.16
N SER A 211 20.69 11.28 14.57
CA SER A 211 21.83 10.62 15.23
C SER A 211 22.15 9.31 14.50
N THR A 212 23.22 8.64 14.90
CA THR A 212 23.53 7.29 14.40
C THR A 212 22.46 6.27 14.76
N GLU A 213 21.79 6.45 15.89
CA GLU A 213 20.69 5.59 16.37
C GLU A 213 19.36 5.96 15.73
N HIS A 214 19.20 7.23 15.34
CA HIS A 214 17.99 7.76 14.72
C HIS A 214 18.33 8.62 13.50
N PRO A 215 18.69 8.00 12.37
CA PRO A 215 18.99 8.72 11.14
C PRO A 215 17.74 9.40 10.56
N TYR A 216 17.97 10.37 9.67
CA TYR A 216 16.91 11.02 8.89
C TYR A 216 16.22 10.04 7.91
N PRO A 217 14.88 10.10 7.69
CA PRO A 217 13.88 10.91 8.42
C PRO A 217 13.64 10.43 9.84
N VAL A 218 13.45 11.39 10.74
CA VAL A 218 13.07 11.10 12.13
C VAL A 218 11.61 11.44 12.31
N ILE A 219 10.83 10.49 12.84
CA ILE A 219 9.43 10.70 13.17
C ILE A 219 9.33 10.84 14.68
N VAL A 220 9.13 12.07 15.19
CA VAL A 220 8.90 12.33 16.63
C VAL A 220 7.43 12.58 16.91
N TYR A 221 6.95 12.09 18.06
CA TYR A 221 5.57 12.29 18.47
C TYR A 221 5.42 12.37 19.99
N SER A 222 4.34 12.97 20.47
CA SER A 222 4.03 12.97 21.90
C SER A 222 3.54 11.58 22.35
N ARG A 223 4.17 11.04 23.39
CA ARG A 223 3.69 9.85 24.12
C ARG A 223 2.71 10.19 25.24
N LEU A 224 2.49 11.48 25.49
CA LEU A 224 1.45 11.94 26.42
C LEU A 224 0.11 11.99 25.71
N ALA A 225 -0.97 12.15 26.47
CA ALA A 225 -2.30 12.47 25.92
C ALA A 225 -2.41 13.92 25.41
N THR A 226 -1.32 14.71 25.49
CA THR A 226 -1.29 16.13 25.11
C THR A 226 -0.03 16.48 24.33
N LYS A 227 0.11 17.73 23.87
CA LYS A 227 1.40 18.22 23.32
C LYS A 227 2.55 18.07 24.32
N VAL A 228 3.77 17.99 23.78
CA VAL A 228 5.03 17.89 24.53
C VAL A 228 5.97 19.04 24.15
N LEU A 229 6.94 19.31 25.01
CA LEU A 229 8.10 20.14 24.68
C LEU A 229 9.08 19.29 23.87
N TRP A 230 9.39 19.68 22.63
CA TRP A 230 10.25 18.85 21.78
C TRP A 230 11.66 18.68 22.33
N ASN A 231 12.17 19.70 23.01
CA ASN A 231 13.50 19.68 23.62
C ASN A 231 13.69 18.56 24.66
N ASN A 232 12.60 18.00 25.18
CA ASN A 232 12.64 16.84 26.07
C ASN A 232 13.37 15.65 25.45
N VAL A 233 13.30 15.46 24.12
CA VAL A 233 13.99 14.36 23.42
C VAL A 233 15.52 14.40 23.56
N VAL A 234 16.09 15.56 23.89
CA VAL A 234 17.54 15.74 24.09
C VAL A 234 17.99 15.14 25.42
N ASN A 235 17.08 15.04 26.40
CA ASN A 235 17.34 14.36 27.66
C ASN A 235 16.99 12.88 27.54
N ALA A 236 18.00 12.01 27.52
CA ALA A 236 17.80 10.56 27.39
C ALA A 236 16.95 9.92 28.51
N ALA A 237 16.81 10.58 29.66
CA ALA A 237 15.94 10.12 30.74
C ALA A 237 14.45 10.48 30.52
N ASP A 238 14.16 11.40 29.60
CA ASP A 238 12.79 11.82 29.30
C ASP A 238 12.15 10.85 28.31
N VAL A 239 10.96 10.37 28.66
CA VAL A 239 10.20 9.39 27.87
C VAL A 239 8.93 9.97 27.26
N THR A 240 8.71 11.28 27.38
CA THR A 240 7.50 11.98 26.91
C THR A 240 7.47 12.15 25.40
N VAL A 241 8.63 12.24 24.75
CA VAL A 241 8.76 12.24 23.29
C VAL A 241 9.09 10.84 22.81
N GLY A 242 8.26 10.32 21.90
CA GLY A 242 8.50 9.07 21.20
C GLY A 242 9.16 9.28 19.85
N ARG A 243 9.86 8.24 19.39
CA ARG A 243 10.31 8.09 18.00
C ARG A 243 9.57 6.91 17.39
N ALA A 244 9.00 7.10 16.21
CA ALA A 244 8.34 6.04 15.46
C ALA A 244 9.28 5.54 14.37
N ASP A 245 9.23 4.23 14.10
CA ASP A 245 9.95 3.59 13.02
C ASP A 245 9.16 3.66 11.71
N PHE A 246 7.83 3.76 11.80
CA PHE A 246 6.91 3.78 10.68
C PHE A 246 5.85 4.86 10.81
N LEU A 247 5.59 5.55 9.70
CA LEU A 247 4.36 6.31 9.46
C LEU A 247 3.60 5.60 8.35
N THR A 248 2.35 5.23 8.61
CA THR A 248 1.50 4.54 7.63
C THR A 248 0.21 5.32 7.39
N ILE A 249 -0.20 5.41 6.13
CA ILE A 249 -1.47 6.02 5.71
C ILE A 249 -2.35 4.92 5.16
N HIS A 250 -3.55 4.80 5.71
CA HIS A 250 -4.58 3.92 5.19
C HIS A 250 -5.81 4.71 4.81
N VAL A 251 -6.52 4.24 3.79
CA VAL A 251 -7.79 4.83 3.36
C VAL A 251 -8.92 3.83 3.54
N ASP A 252 -10.10 4.38 3.85
CA ASP A 252 -11.37 3.71 3.72
C ASP A 252 -12.12 4.41 2.57
N ALA A 253 -12.20 3.74 1.42
CA ALA A 253 -12.72 4.32 0.18
C ALA A 253 -13.80 3.43 -0.44
N GLU A 254 -14.81 4.01 -1.09
CA GLU A 254 -15.87 3.28 -1.83
C GLU A 254 -15.53 3.07 -3.30
#